data_AF-A0A2T8JEL6-F1
#
_entry.id   AF-A0A2T8JEL6-F1
#
_cell.length_a   1.000
_cell.length_b   1.000
_cell.length_c   1.000
_cell.angle_alpha   90.00
_cell.angle_beta   90.00
_cell.angle_gamma   90.00
#
_symmetry.space_group_name_H-M   'P 1'
#
loop_
_entity.id
_entity.type
_entity.pdbx_description
1 polymer ?
#
loop_
_entity_poly.entity_id
_entity_poly.type
_entity_poly.pdbx_seq_one_letter_code
_entity_poly.pdbx_strand_id
1 'polypeptide(L)'
;MTGSMRRPVFVVSVTLLLAAGPYNGSTLVVADRDDTSELVRELAVVSWTGVLWRAEGHVLWSTAKVESPLHAVLELDVHASVPVPRPTSARGKAAATILASHLTEL
;
A
#
# COMPACT_ATOMS: atom_id res chain seq x y z
N MET A 1 4.26 -20.09 7.99
CA MET A 1 3.43 -21.30 7.83
C MET A 1 3.57 -21.79 6.40
N THR A 2 3.72 -23.09 6.15
CA THR A 2 3.73 -23.62 4.78
C THR A 2 2.30 -23.70 4.23
N GLY A 3 2.08 -23.16 3.04
CA GLY A 3 0.77 -23.15 2.35
C GLY A 3 0.57 -24.34 1.41
N SER A 4 1.53 -25.26 1.34
CA SER A 4 1.49 -26.45 0.49
C SER A 4 2.31 -27.59 1.10
N MET A 5 1.88 -28.83 0.82
CA MET A 5 2.62 -30.06 1.18
C MET A 5 3.56 -30.54 0.07
N ARG A 6 3.51 -29.94 -1.13
CA ARG A 6 4.24 -30.42 -2.32
C ARG A 6 5.08 -29.36 -3.01
N ARG A 7 4.80 -28.08 -2.77
CA ARG A 7 5.48 -26.93 -3.37
C ARG A 7 6.02 -26.03 -2.27
N PRO A 8 7.08 -25.26 -2.53
CA PRO A 8 7.66 -24.35 -1.55
C PRO A 8 6.78 -23.08 -1.44
N VAL A 9 5.58 -23.25 -0.88
CA VAL A 9 4.60 -22.18 -0.73
C VAL A 9 4.57 -21.75 0.73
N PHE A 10 4.64 -20.46 0.98
CA PHE A 10 4.44 -19.85 2.27
C PHE A 10 3.13 -19.07 2.31
N VAL A 11 2.48 -19.05 3.46
CA VAL A 11 1.49 -18.02 3.78
C VAL A 11 2.22 -16.95 4.57
N VAL A 12 2.24 -15.75 4.02
CA VAL A 12 3.03 -14.61 4.51
C VAL A 12 2.10 -13.60 5.16
N SER A 13 2.55 -13.04 6.28
CA SER A 13 1.95 -11.87 6.92
C SER A 13 3.10 -11.10 7.56
N VAL A 14 3.55 -10.04 6.89
CA VAL A 14 4.73 -9.26 7.28
C VAL A 14 4.38 -7.79 7.38
N THR A 15 4.74 -7.18 8.51
CA THR A 15 4.69 -5.74 8.69
C THR A 15 6.07 -5.16 8.43
N LEU A 16 6.17 -4.24 7.46
CA LEU A 16 7.41 -3.52 7.18
C LEU A 16 7.32 -2.12 7.79
N LEU A 17 8.35 -1.75 8.55
CA LEU A 17 8.55 -0.38 9.04
C LEU A 17 9.59 0.30 8.14
N LEU A 18 9.20 1.41 7.53
CA LEU A 18 10.12 2.27 6.78
C LEU A 18 10.80 3.19 7.78
N ALA A 19 12.09 2.97 8.05
CA ALA A 19 12.81 3.65 9.12
C ALA A 19 13.67 4.85 8.66
N ALA A 20 13.67 5.17 7.36
CA ALA A 20 14.46 6.24 6.78
C ALA A 20 13.82 6.80 5.50
N GLY A 21 14.34 7.94 5.02
CA GLY A 21 13.87 8.58 3.80
C GLY A 21 12.52 9.28 3.95
N PRO A 22 11.84 9.61 2.83
CA PRO A 22 10.62 10.42 2.83
C PRO A 22 9.41 9.73 3.47
N TYR A 23 9.45 8.41 3.65
CA TYR A 23 8.38 7.62 4.23
C TYR A 23 8.66 7.18 5.67
N ASN A 24 9.70 7.72 6.31
CA ASN A 24 10.12 7.34 7.66
C ASN A 24 8.93 7.36 8.66
N GLY A 25 8.82 6.28 9.45
CA GLY A 25 7.75 6.07 10.42
C GLY A 25 6.47 5.46 9.84
N SER A 26 6.35 5.35 8.52
CA SER A 26 5.23 4.66 7.88
C SER A 26 5.42 3.15 7.92
N THR A 27 4.31 2.41 7.96
CA THR A 27 4.31 0.96 7.86
C THR A 27 3.40 0.48 6.75
N LEU A 28 3.69 -0.71 6.23
CA LEU A 28 2.80 -1.45 5.34
C LEU A 28 2.74 -2.92 5.76
N VAL A 29 1.61 -3.58 5.48
CA VAL A 29 1.40 -5.00 5.77
C VAL A 29 1.20 -5.75 4.47
N VAL A 30 2.09 -6.70 4.18
CA VAL A 30 1.94 -7.67 3.10
C VAL A 30 1.34 -8.93 3.67
N ALA A 31 0.22 -9.40 3.12
CA ALA A 31 -0.42 -10.63 3.58
C ALA A 31 -0.99 -11.41 2.39
N ASP A 32 -0.36 -12.52 2.03
CA ASP A 32 -0.73 -13.31 0.85
C ASP A 32 -0.04 -14.69 0.82
N ARG A 33 -0.29 -15.46 -0.25
CA ARG A 33 0.39 -16.69 -0.63
C ARG A 33 1.65 -16.39 -1.45
N ASP A 34 2.81 -16.82 -0.97
CA ASP A 34 4.10 -16.73 -1.65
C ASP A 34 4.54 -18.10 -2.18
N ASP A 35 4.51 -18.30 -3.50
CA ASP A 35 5.04 -19.50 -4.15
C ASP A 35 6.48 -19.24 -4.64
N THR A 36 7.47 -19.69 -3.87
CA THR A 36 8.87 -19.36 -4.14
C THR A 36 9.46 -20.13 -5.32
N SER A 37 8.67 -21.00 -5.97
CA SER A 37 9.07 -21.63 -7.24
C SER A 37 8.94 -20.68 -8.45
N GLU A 38 8.23 -19.56 -8.31
CA GLU A 38 8.13 -18.55 -9.36
C GLU A 38 9.37 -17.64 -9.36
N LEU A 39 9.54 -16.76 -10.35
CA LEU A 39 10.68 -15.81 -10.38
C LEU A 39 10.34 -14.41 -9.84
N VAL A 40 9.09 -13.97 -9.98
CA VAL A 40 8.49 -12.75 -9.39
C VAL A 40 7.08 -13.11 -8.95
N ARG A 41 6.64 -12.70 -7.75
CA ARG A 41 5.26 -12.87 -7.28
C ARG A 41 4.70 -11.51 -6.95
N GLU A 42 3.47 -11.27 -7.34
CA GLU A 42 2.71 -10.09 -6.91
C GLU A 42 1.93 -10.47 -5.66
N LEU A 43 2.19 -9.78 -4.55
CA LEU A 43 1.50 -10.02 -3.28
C LEU A 43 0.73 -8.77 -2.85
N ALA A 44 -0.44 -8.99 -2.24
CA ALA A 44 -1.28 -7.90 -1.75
C ALA A 44 -0.65 -7.15 -0.57
N VAL A 45 -0.70 -5.82 -0.63
CA VAL A 45 -0.51 -4.97 0.55
C VAL A 45 -1.87 -4.61 1.12
N VAL A 46 -2.16 -5.12 2.31
CA VAL A 46 -3.51 -5.09 2.90
C VAL A 46 -3.72 -3.93 3.87
N SER A 47 -2.65 -3.25 4.29
CA SER A 47 -2.72 -2.10 5.19
C SER A 47 -1.54 -1.17 5.00
N TRP A 48 -1.77 0.12 5.24
CA TRP A 48 -0.80 1.21 5.13
C TRP A 48 -0.98 2.19 6.29
N THR A 49 0.10 2.83 6.74
CA THR A 49 0.05 3.85 7.80
C THR A 49 0.94 5.05 7.50
N GLY A 50 0.91 6.06 8.36
CA GLY A 50 1.76 7.24 8.23
C GLY A 50 1.40 8.08 7.00
N VAL A 51 2.43 8.52 6.26
CA VAL A 51 2.22 9.32 5.04
C VAL A 51 1.63 8.51 3.89
N LEU A 52 1.68 7.17 3.99
CA LEU A 52 1.05 6.24 3.05
C LEU A 52 -0.39 5.91 3.47
N TRP A 53 -0.98 6.63 4.43
CA TRP A 53 -2.37 6.40 4.84
C TRP A 53 -3.32 6.48 3.65
N ARG A 54 -4.17 5.46 3.50
CA ARG A 54 -5.06 5.23 2.34
C ARG A 54 -4.36 4.97 1.00
N ALA A 55 -3.08 4.62 1.01
CA ALA A 55 -2.46 4.10 -0.20
C ALA A 55 -3.19 2.84 -0.70
N GLU A 56 -3.12 2.63 -2.01
CA GLU A 56 -3.47 1.38 -2.68
C GLU A 56 -2.23 0.86 -3.41
N GLY A 57 -2.09 -0.46 -3.53
CA GLY A 57 -0.89 -1.02 -4.13
C GLY A 57 -0.65 -2.49 -3.87
N HIS A 58 0.49 -2.95 -4.35
CA HIS A 58 0.99 -4.32 -4.21
C HIS A 58 2.51 -4.31 -4.08
N VAL A 59 3.09 -5.48 -3.81
CA VAL A 59 4.54 -5.69 -3.82
C VAL A 59 4.89 -6.73 -4.87
N LEU A 60 5.91 -6.45 -5.68
CA LEU A 60 6.61 -7.46 -6.45
C LEU A 60 7.69 -8.05 -5.54
N TRP A 61 7.48 -9.29 -5.16
CA TRP A 61 8.29 -10.02 -4.19
C TRP A 61 9.22 -10.95 -4.94
N SER A 62 10.51 -10.99 -4.62
CA SER A 62 11.44 -11.96 -5.18
C SER A 62 12.54 -12.45 -4.25
N THR A 63 13.10 -13.61 -4.59
CA THR A 63 14.26 -14.19 -3.91
C THR A 63 15.51 -13.81 -4.68
N ALA A 64 16.19 -12.77 -4.23
CA ALA A 64 17.44 -12.30 -4.85
C ALA A 64 18.56 -13.33 -4.68
N LYS A 65 18.61 -13.98 -3.51
CA LYS A 65 19.62 -14.99 -3.20
C LYS A 65 19.14 -15.97 -2.14
N VAL A 66 19.49 -17.24 -2.29
CA VAL A 66 19.36 -18.25 -1.23
C VAL A 66 20.74 -18.43 -0.60
N GLU A 67 20.88 -18.10 0.68
CA GLU A 67 22.15 -18.19 1.41
C GLU A 67 22.31 -19.57 2.07
N SER A 68 21.21 -20.18 2.51
CA SER A 68 21.18 -21.51 3.12
C SER A 68 19.76 -22.08 3.07
N PRO A 69 19.53 -23.35 3.46
CA PRO A 69 18.19 -23.90 3.55
C PRO A 69 17.20 -23.13 4.43
N LEU A 70 17.69 -22.28 5.34
CA LEU A 70 16.88 -21.48 6.27
C LEU A 70 16.98 -19.96 6.06
N HIS A 71 17.86 -19.50 5.17
CA HIS A 71 18.11 -18.07 4.98
C HIS A 71 18.09 -17.71 3.50
N ALA A 72 17.28 -16.71 3.16
CA ALA A 72 17.21 -16.12 1.84
C ALA A 72 17.19 -14.60 1.97
N VAL A 73 17.73 -13.94 0.95
CA VAL A 73 17.61 -12.50 0.75
C VAL A 73 16.45 -12.27 -0.21
N LEU A 74 15.50 -11.45 0.23
CA LEU A 74 14.34 -11.09 -0.54
C LEU A 74 14.49 -9.67 -1.07
N GLU A 75 14.06 -9.46 -2.31
CA GLU A 75 13.91 -8.14 -2.91
C GLU A 75 12.41 -7.84 -3.04
N LEU A 76 12.02 -6.68 -2.54
CA LEU A 76 10.62 -6.25 -2.47
C LEU A 76 10.51 -4.90 -3.17
N ASP A 77 9.85 -4.88 -4.33
CA ASP A 77 9.52 -3.65 -5.03
C ASP A 77 8.08 -3.26 -4.73
N VAL A 78 7.88 -2.15 -4.03
CA VAL A 78 6.57 -1.74 -3.51
C VAL A 78 5.97 -0.67 -4.41
N HIS A 79 4.88 -1.02 -5.08
CA HIS A 79 4.10 -0.10 -5.89
C HIS A 79 2.95 0.45 -5.05
N ALA A 80 3.01 1.74 -4.73
CA ALA A 80 1.99 2.41 -3.93
C ALA A 80 1.50 3.70 -4.60
N SER A 81 0.20 3.95 -4.51
CA SER A 81 -0.43 5.21 -4.92
C SER A 81 -1.29 5.75 -3.79
N VAL A 82 -1.05 7.00 -3.40
CA VAL A 82 -1.88 7.69 -2.40
C VAL A 82 -2.91 8.55 -3.13
N PRO A 83 -4.21 8.33 -2.90
CA PRO A 83 -5.25 9.14 -3.52
C PRO A 83 -5.10 10.62 -3.10
N VAL A 84 -4.94 11.51 -4.08
CA VAL A 84 -5.00 12.96 -3.83
C VAL A 84 -6.45 13.31 -3.48
N PRO A 85 -6.71 13.98 -2.35
CA PRO A 85 -8.06 14.45 -2.02
C PRO A 85 -8.60 15.33 -3.15
N ARG A 86 -9.63 14.85 -3.85
CA ARG A 86 -10.27 15.64 -4.90
C ARG A 86 -11.09 16.74 -4.20
N PRO A 87 -10.91 18.03 -4.51
CA PRO A 87 -11.71 19.08 -3.91
C PRO A 87 -13.19 18.83 -4.23
N THR A 88 -14.00 18.62 -3.20
CA THR A 88 -15.44 18.45 -3.36
C THR A 88 -16.04 19.78 -3.75
N SER A 89 -16.58 19.87 -4.97
CA SER A 89 -17.22 21.08 -5.53
C SER A 89 -18.47 21.54 -4.76
N ALA A 90 -18.87 20.85 -3.70
CA ALA A 90 -20.01 21.19 -2.86
C ALA A 90 -19.86 22.54 -2.12
N ARG A 91 -18.62 23.03 -1.89
CA ARG A 91 -18.41 24.34 -1.24
C ARG A 91 -18.69 25.54 -2.16
N GLY A 92 -18.77 25.34 -3.48
CA GLY A 92 -19.06 26.39 -4.45
C GLY A 92 -20.54 26.79 -4.56
N LYS A 93 -21.47 25.93 -4.14
CA LYS A 93 -22.92 26.24 -4.19
C LYS A 93 -23.44 27.02 -2.98
N ALA A 94 -22.81 26.87 -1.82
CA ALA A 94 -23.23 27.57 -0.60
C ALA A 94 -22.93 29.09 -0.67
N ALA A 95 -21.78 29.47 -1.23
CA ALA A 95 -21.40 30.89 -1.34
C ALA A 95 -22.24 31.66 -2.38
N ALA A 96 -22.64 31.00 -3.48
CA ALA A 96 -23.48 31.62 -4.51
C ALA A 96 -24.93 31.87 -4.03
N THR A 97 -25.43 31.06 -3.09
CA THR A 97 -26.78 31.23 -2.54
C THR A 97 -26.87 32.41 -1.58
N ILE A 98 -25.80 32.69 -0.82
CA ILE A 98 -25.77 33.81 0.15
C ILE A 98 -25.63 35.18 -0.54
N LEU A 99 -24.90 35.25 -1.68
CA LEU A 99 -24.79 36.50 -2.44
C LEU A 99 -26.07 36.83 -3.23
N ALA A 100 -26.83 35.84 -3.67
CA ALA A 100 -28.08 36.07 -4.41
C ALA A 100 -29.20 36.63 -3.51
N SER A 101 -29.22 36.29 -2.21
CA SER A 101 -30.22 36.82 -1.26
C SER A 101 -29.94 38.27 -0.83
N HIS A 102 -28.73 38.79 -1.04
CA HIS A 102 -28.35 40.16 -0.65
C HIS A 102 -28.49 41.21 -1.77
N LEU A 103 -28.76 40.76 -3.01
CA LEU A 103 -28.92 41.60 -4.20
C LEU A 103 -30.39 41.82 -4.59
N THR A 104 -31.33 41.40 -3.76
CA THR A 104 -32.78 41.60 -3.98
C THR A 104 -33.41 42.63 -3.03
N GLU A 105 -32.62 43.31 -2.18
CA GLU A 105 -33.13 44.32 -1.22
C GLU A 105 -32.47 45.71 -1.32
N LEU A 106 -31.95 46.12 -2.49
CA LEU A 106 -31.58 47.52 -2.76
C LEU A 106 -31.94 47.92 -4.20
#